data_AF-A0A351ZXL3-F1
#
_entry.id   AF-A0A351ZXL3-F1
#
_cell.length_a   1.000
_cell.length_b   1.000
_cell.length_c   1.000
_cell.angle_alpha   90.00
_cell.angle_beta   90.00
_cell.angle_gamma   90.00
#
_symmetry.space_group_name_H-M   'P 1'
#
loop_
_entity.id
_entity.type
_entity.pdbx_description
1 polymer ?
#
loop_
_entity_poly.entity_id
_entity_poly.type
_entity_poly.pdbx_seq_one_letter_code
_entity_poly.pdbx_strand_id
1 'polypeptide(L)'
;TPLLVTFAPTVAERVSPLARFAPRLRRWGASAGEGRIRLEDAEGADDQPIVMIIGAGVLGMNVAHVLAETGIKYRLLELDRNNVSTLRAQGEPVV
;
A
#
# COMPACT_ATOMS: atom_id res chain seq x y z
N THR A 1 -15.72 0.63 6.96
CA THR A 1 -16.84 1.60 6.87
C THR A 1 -16.70 2.38 5.56
N PRO A 2 -17.62 2.22 4.61
CA PRO A 2 -17.48 2.74 3.24
C PRO A 2 -17.28 4.26 3.15
N LEU A 3 -17.87 5.01 4.09
CA LEU A 3 -17.80 6.46 4.13
C LEU A 3 -16.36 6.99 4.29
N LEU A 4 -15.49 6.29 5.02
CA LEU A 4 -14.12 6.75 5.28
C LEU A 4 -13.24 6.77 4.01
N VAL A 5 -13.48 5.87 3.06
CA VAL A 5 -12.74 5.82 1.79
C VAL A 5 -13.21 6.94 0.86
N THR A 6 -14.51 7.19 0.80
CA THR A 6 -15.08 8.25 -0.06
C THR A 6 -14.62 9.64 0.36
N PHE A 7 -14.39 9.89 1.65
CA PHE A 7 -13.91 11.18 2.15
C PHE A 7 -12.37 11.27 2.21
N ALA A 8 -11.63 10.20 1.94
CA ALA A 8 -10.17 10.19 1.97
C ALA A 8 -9.51 11.25 1.05
N PRO A 9 -10.00 11.49 -0.19
CA PRO A 9 -9.39 12.50 -1.07
C PRO A 9 -9.52 13.91 -0.51
N THR A 10 -10.73 14.30 -0.06
CA THR A 10 -11.00 15.63 0.49
C THR A 10 -10.24 15.91 1.79
N VAL A 11 -10.03 14.86 2.60
CA VAL A 11 -9.25 14.97 3.85
C VAL A 11 -7.76 15.09 3.55
N ALA A 12 -7.23 14.32 2.58
CA ALA A 12 -5.83 14.39 2.18
C ALA A 12 -5.44 15.77 1.63
N GLU A 13 -6.29 16.37 0.79
CA GLU A 13 -6.05 17.71 0.25
C GLU A 13 -6.02 18.79 1.33
N ARG A 14 -6.89 18.68 2.35
CA ARG A 14 -6.99 19.65 3.46
C ARG A 14 -5.88 19.55 4.51
N VAL A 15 -5.23 18.39 4.65
CA VAL A 15 -4.15 18.18 5.64
C VAL A 15 -2.77 18.56 5.07
N SER A 16 -2.64 18.61 3.75
CA SER A 16 -1.39 18.96 3.05
C SER A 16 -0.76 20.32 3.44
N PRO A 17 -1.52 21.40 3.71
CA PRO A 17 -0.91 22.69 4.05
C PRO A 17 -0.42 22.74 5.51
N LEU A 18 -1.14 22.08 6.44
CA LEU A 18 -0.79 22.05 7.86
C LEU A 18 0.39 21.11 8.16
N ALA A 19 0.58 20.06 7.37
CA ALA A 19 1.72 19.14 7.52
C ALA A 19 3.09 19.83 7.37
N ARG A 20 3.16 21.01 6.72
CA ARG A 20 4.38 21.82 6.62
C ARG A 20 4.80 22.47 7.94
N PHE A 21 3.85 22.73 8.85
CA PHE A 21 4.11 23.45 10.12
C PHE A 21 4.37 22.51 11.31
N ALA A 22 4.13 21.22 11.18
CA ALA A 22 4.34 20.23 12.23
C ALA A 22 5.51 19.28 11.87
N PRO A 23 6.76 19.58 12.29
CA PRO A 23 7.93 18.76 11.94
C PRO A 23 7.83 17.30 12.45
N ARG A 24 6.99 17.03 13.46
CA ARG A 24 6.71 15.66 13.92
C ARG A 24 5.91 14.83 12.90
N LEU A 25 5.06 15.44 12.07
CA LEU A 25 4.35 14.73 11.00
C LEU A 25 5.26 14.43 9.79
N ARG A 26 6.26 15.29 9.51
CA ARG A 26 7.29 15.00 8.49
C ARG A 26 8.06 13.71 8.81
N ARG A 27 8.25 13.38 10.09
CA ARG A 27 8.93 12.14 10.50
C ARG A 27 8.15 10.88 10.10
N TRP A 28 6.83 10.95 10.01
CA TRP A 28 6.01 9.84 9.50
C TRP A 28 6.10 9.71 7.97
N GLY A 29 6.20 10.83 7.25
CA GLY A 29 6.40 10.84 5.79
C GLY A 29 7.84 10.56 5.35
N ALA A 30 8.84 10.85 6.19
CA ALA A 30 10.26 10.66 5.89
C ALA A 30 10.75 9.23 6.16
N SER A 31 10.02 8.43 6.96
CA SER A 31 10.29 6.99 7.10
C SER A 31 10.06 6.20 5.79
N ALA A 32 9.55 6.83 4.74
CA ALA A 32 9.52 6.26 3.39
C ALA A 32 10.91 6.20 2.71
N GLY A 33 11.97 6.76 3.31
CA GLY A 33 13.30 6.89 2.70
C GLY A 33 14.36 5.86 3.11
N GLU A 34 14.20 5.13 4.22
CA GLU A 34 15.24 4.24 4.78
C GLU A 34 14.72 2.80 4.85
N GLY A 35 14.58 2.19 3.68
CA GLY A 35 14.12 0.81 3.56
C GLY A 35 13.71 0.51 2.13
N ARG A 36 14.62 0.76 1.17
CA ARG A 36 14.42 0.30 -0.20
C ARG A 36 14.48 -1.23 -0.21
N ILE A 37 13.35 -1.87 0.09
CA ILE A 37 13.09 -3.23 -0.36
C ILE A 37 13.20 -3.14 -1.88
N ARG A 38 14.28 -3.69 -2.45
CA ARG A 38 14.38 -3.89 -3.89
C ARG A 38 13.28 -4.89 -4.25
N LEU A 39 12.12 -4.36 -4.62
CA LEU A 39 11.14 -5.10 -5.39
C LEU A 39 11.85 -5.33 -6.72
N GLU A 40 12.30 -6.56 -6.95
CA GLU A 40 12.82 -6.95 -8.26
C GLU A 40 11.81 -6.47 -9.31
N ASP A 41 12.31 -5.75 -10.30
CA ASP A 41 11.51 -5.21 -11.38
C ASP A 41 10.76 -6.38 -12.01
N ALA A 42 9.49 -6.53 -11.63
CA ALA A 42 8.60 -7.46 -12.30
C ALA A 42 8.53 -6.99 -13.74
N GLU A 43 9.20 -7.74 -14.62
CA GLU A 43 9.38 -7.45 -16.04
C GLU A 43 8.10 -6.89 -16.65
N GLY A 44 8.13 -5.61 -17.03
CA GLY A 44 6.95 -4.86 -17.48
C GLY A 44 6.68 -3.62 -16.63
N ALA A 45 7.68 -2.73 -16.54
CA ALA A 45 7.49 -1.39 -16.01
C ALA A 45 6.57 -0.57 -16.93
N ASP A 46 5.26 -0.79 -16.81
CA ASP A 46 4.33 0.32 -16.97
C ASP A 46 4.69 1.33 -15.88
N ASP A 47 4.75 2.59 -16.26
CA ASP A 47 4.98 3.77 -15.41
C ASP A 47 3.85 4.02 -14.38
N GLN A 48 3.13 2.98 -13.99
CA GLN A 48 2.01 3.06 -13.07
C GLN A 48 2.49 2.94 -11.61
N PRO A 49 1.92 3.74 -10.69
CA PRO A 49 2.27 3.69 -9.29
C PRO A 49 1.99 2.29 -8.71
N ILE A 50 3.00 1.71 -8.06
CA ILE A 50 2.89 0.44 -7.35
C ILE A 50 2.54 0.74 -5.89
N VAL A 51 1.40 0.24 -5.42
CA VAL A 51 1.02 0.30 -4.00
C VAL A 51 1.61 -0.88 -3.25
N MET A 52 2.28 -0.63 -2.12
CA MET A 52 2.73 -1.67 -1.20
C MET A 52 1.77 -1.78 -0.03
N ILE A 53 1.18 -2.95 0.19
CA ILE A 53 0.33 -3.27 1.35
C ILE A 53 1.15 -4.09 2.34
N ILE A 54 1.37 -3.56 3.54
CA ILE A 54 2.09 -4.26 4.62
C ILE A 54 1.06 -4.94 5.53
N GLY A 55 1.10 -6.27 5.57
CA GLY A 55 0.16 -7.15 6.28
C GLY A 55 -0.98 -7.61 5.37
N ALA A 56 -1.02 -8.91 5.07
CA ALA A 56 -2.00 -9.55 4.19
C ALA A 56 -3.06 -10.35 4.96
N GLY A 57 -3.46 -9.84 6.14
CA GLY A 57 -4.65 -10.30 6.83
C GLY A 57 -5.94 -9.79 6.18
N VAL A 58 -7.08 -9.98 6.86
CA VAL A 58 -8.42 -9.59 6.35
C VAL A 58 -8.48 -8.15 5.83
N LEU A 59 -7.91 -7.18 6.57
CA LEU A 59 -7.93 -5.77 6.17
C LEU A 59 -7.03 -5.50 4.95
N GLY A 60 -5.83 -6.08 4.92
CA GLY A 60 -4.92 -5.95 3.80
C GLY A 60 -5.52 -6.50 2.52
N MET A 61 -6.17 -7.66 2.62
CA MET A 61 -6.85 -8.29 1.48
C MET A 61 -8.06 -7.48 0.98
N ASN A 62 -8.82 -6.84 1.87
CA ASN A 62 -9.91 -5.95 1.44
C ASN A 62 -9.38 -4.76 0.62
N VAL A 63 -8.24 -4.19 1.02
CA VAL A 63 -7.59 -3.11 0.24
C VAL A 63 -7.07 -3.65 -1.09
N ALA A 64 -6.38 -4.80 -1.07
CA ALA A 64 -5.87 -5.47 -2.27
C ALA A 64 -6.98 -5.73 -3.30
N HIS A 65 -8.15 -6.18 -2.84
CA HIS A 65 -9.30 -6.44 -3.70
C HIS A 65 -9.78 -5.17 -4.40
N VAL A 66 -9.93 -4.06 -3.69
CA VAL A 66 -10.33 -2.77 -4.27
C VAL A 66 -9.28 -2.25 -5.26
N LEU A 67 -7.98 -2.40 -4.95
CA LEU A 67 -6.92 -2.01 -5.88
C LEU A 67 -6.95 -2.85 -7.16
N ALA A 68 -7.18 -4.17 -7.03
CA ALA A 68 -7.34 -5.05 -8.19
C ALA A 68 -8.52 -4.64 -9.08
N GLU A 69 -9.69 -4.39 -8.47
CA GLU A 69 -10.90 -3.98 -9.21
C GLU A 69 -10.75 -2.62 -9.91
N THR A 70 -9.95 -1.72 -9.34
CA THR A 70 -9.67 -0.39 -9.90
C THR A 70 -8.51 -0.38 -10.90
N GLY A 71 -7.87 -1.53 -11.14
CA GLY A 71 -6.74 -1.65 -12.05
C GLY A 71 -5.44 -1.03 -11.50
N ILE A 72 -5.38 -0.75 -10.20
CA ILE A 72 -4.18 -0.20 -9.56
C ILE A 72 -3.25 -1.35 -9.18
N LYS A 73 -2.02 -1.33 -9.69
CA LYS A 73 -1.01 -2.34 -9.40
C LYS A 73 -0.59 -2.29 -7.93
N TYR A 74 -0.50 -3.46 -7.30
CA TYR A 74 -0.05 -3.57 -5.91
C TYR A 74 0.85 -4.79 -5.65
N ARG A 75 1.46 -4.77 -4.47
CA ARG A 75 2.24 -5.86 -3.87
C ARG A 75 1.83 -6.03 -2.40
N LEU A 76 1.85 -7.25 -1.92
CA LEU A 76 1.59 -7.59 -0.51
C LEU A 76 2.92 -7.93 0.17
N LEU A 77 3.14 -7.46 1.39
CA LEU A 77 4.24 -7.88 2.25
C LEU A 77 3.66 -8.57 3.48
N GLU A 78 3.97 -9.85 3.67
CA GLU A 78 3.46 -10.67 4.77
C GLU A 78 4.58 -11.50 5.41
N LEU A 79 4.58 -11.58 6.74
CA LEU A 79 5.58 -12.29 7.52
C LEU A 79 5.09 -13.67 7.99
N ASP A 80 3.77 -13.87 8.11
CA ASP A 80 3.22 -15.18 8.44
C ASP A 80 3.39 -16.14 7.25
N ARG A 81 4.31 -17.10 7.41
CA ARG A 81 4.64 -18.13 6.40
C ARG A 81 3.41 -18.90 5.91
N ASN A 82 2.49 -19.24 6.81
CA ASN A 82 1.30 -20.02 6.41
C ASN A 82 0.41 -19.19 5.50
N ASN A 83 0.23 -17.91 5.85
CA ASN A 83 -0.52 -16.96 5.04
C ASN A 83 0.16 -16.72 3.69
N VAL A 84 1.48 -16.49 3.68
CA VAL A 84 2.27 -16.32 2.44
C VAL A 84 2.10 -17.52 1.49
N SER A 85 2.17 -18.75 2.02
CA SER A 85 2.02 -19.95 1.18
C SER A 85 0.62 -20.05 0.54
N THR A 86 -0.41 -19.67 1.29
CA THR A 86 -1.80 -19.64 0.83
C THR A 86 -1.97 -18.57 -0.25
N LEU A 87 -1.48 -17.36 -0.01
CA LEU A 87 -1.55 -16.23 -0.94
C LEU A 87 -0.80 -16.53 -2.25
N ARG A 88 0.39 -17.14 -2.19
CA ARG A 88 1.10 -17.57 -3.39
C ARG A 88 0.34 -18.62 -4.19
N ALA A 89 -0.29 -19.59 -3.51
CA ALA A 89 -1.13 -20.59 -4.18
C ALA A 89 -2.37 -19.97 -4.86
N GLN A 90 -2.85 -18.84 -4.34
CA GLN A 90 -3.94 -18.04 -4.92
C GLN A 90 -3.48 -17.11 -6.07
N GLY A 91 -2.17 -17.01 -6.32
CA GLY A 91 -1.61 -16.13 -7.33
C GLY A 91 -1.51 -14.67 -6.89
N GLU A 92 -1.63 -14.38 -5.60
CA GLU A 92 -1.49 -13.03 -5.05
C GLU A 92 -0.03 -12.55 -5.14
N PRO A 93 0.20 -11.24 -5.41
CA PRO A 93 1.53 -10.70 -5.64
C PRO A 93 2.25 -10.40 -4.30
N VAL A 94 2.47 -11.46 -3.50
CA VAL A 94 3.08 -11.40 -2.17
C VAL A 94 4.61 -11.54 -2.21
N VAL A 95 5.27 -10.65 -1.48
CA VAL A 95 6.72 -10.59 -1.24
C VAL A 95 7.02 -11.29 0.07
#